data_AF-A0A5C8C3X0-F1
#
_entry.id   AF-A0A5C8C3X0-F1
#
_cell.length_a   1.000
_cell.length_b   1.000
_cell.length_c   1.000
_cell.angle_alpha   90.00
_cell.angle_beta   90.00
_cell.angle_gamma   90.00
#
_symmetry.space_group_name_H-M   'P 1'
#
loop_
_entity.id
_entity.type
_entity.pdbx_description
1 polymer ?
#
loop_
_entity_poly.entity_id
_entity_poly.type
_entity_poly.pdbx_seq_one_letter_code
_entity_poly.pdbx_strand_id
1 'polypeptide(L)'
;MSSRSKVHLTADAREDFRDLDGATRKIVAKALRKLETEPEKRGAPLGSRGSGDLSTYRKLVVGNKDCRIVYRVEPDGTVCVVWVIAKRSDDEVYNLAVARLAGVEQSDLVKQLRSVLEQAKDL
;
A
#
# COMPACT_ATOMS: atom_id res chain seq x y z
N MET A 1 0.51 21.40 13.30
CA MET A 1 -0.39 21.18 12.14
C MET A 1 -0.35 19.69 11.84
N SER A 2 -1.50 19.01 11.69
CA SER A 2 -1.51 17.62 11.24
C SER A 2 -1.14 17.55 9.76
N SER A 3 -0.27 16.60 9.38
CA SER A 3 0.07 16.34 7.99
C SER A 3 -1.15 15.79 7.25
N ARG A 4 -1.37 16.28 6.03
CA ARG A 4 -2.38 15.76 5.10
C ARG A 4 -1.71 15.06 3.95
N SER A 5 -2.23 13.89 3.58
CA SER A 5 -1.73 13.07 2.49
C SER A 5 -2.83 12.81 1.47
N LYS A 6 -2.49 12.85 0.19
CA LYS A 6 -3.37 12.34 -0.87
C LYS A 6 -3.31 10.82 -0.87
N VAL A 7 -4.46 10.16 -0.70
CA VAL A 7 -4.56 8.71 -0.76
C VAL A 7 -4.72 8.27 -2.22
N HIS A 8 -3.81 7.44 -2.71
CA HIS A 8 -3.83 6.87 -4.05
C HIS A 8 -3.98 5.35 -3.97
N LEU A 9 -4.92 4.78 -4.72
CA LEU A 9 -5.06 3.33 -4.84
C LEU A 9 -4.46 2.89 -6.18
N THR A 10 -3.55 1.91 -6.11
CA THR A 10 -3.12 1.14 -7.29
C THR A 10 -4.32 0.55 -8.03
N ALA A 11 -4.12 0.11 -9.29
CA ALA A 11 -5.20 -0.52 -10.06
C ALA A 11 -5.77 -1.73 -9.30
N ASP A 12 -4.90 -2.61 -8.81
CA ASP A 12 -5.30 -3.79 -8.05
C ASP A 12 -6.01 -3.43 -6.73
N ALA A 13 -5.55 -2.41 -6.00
CA ALA A 13 -6.23 -1.96 -4.79
C ALA A 13 -7.62 -1.34 -5.07
N ARG A 14 -7.82 -0.76 -6.26
CA ARG A 14 -9.15 -0.29 -6.70
C ARG A 14 -10.07 -1.48 -6.98
N GLU A 15 -9.56 -2.54 -7.59
CA GLU A 15 -10.29 -3.80 -7.82
C GLU A 15 -10.67 -4.45 -6.51
N ASP A 16 -9.70 -4.66 -5.62
CA ASP A 16 -9.92 -5.14 -4.27
C ASP A 16 -11.06 -4.40 -3.56
N PHE A 17 -11.06 -3.06 -3.61
CA PHE A 17 -12.10 -2.24 -2.99
C PHE A 17 -13.47 -2.41 -3.65
N ARG A 18 -13.52 -2.57 -4.98
CA ARG A 18 -14.75 -2.81 -5.74
C ARG A 18 -15.34 -4.18 -5.45
N ASP A 19 -14.53 -5.16 -5.08
CA ASP A 19 -14.98 -6.54 -4.84
C ASP A 19 -15.46 -6.78 -3.39
N LEU A 20 -15.23 -5.82 -2.49
CA LEU A 20 -15.77 -5.88 -1.12
C LEU A 20 -17.30 -5.83 -1.11
N ASP A 21 -17.90 -6.61 -0.21
CA ASP A 21 -19.33 -6.46 0.11
C ASP A 21 -19.66 -5.05 0.63
N GLY A 22 -20.95 -4.68 0.59
CA GLY A 22 -21.39 -3.32 0.89
C GLY A 22 -21.10 -2.86 2.33
N ALA A 23 -21.05 -3.77 3.31
CA ALA A 23 -20.77 -3.43 4.69
C ALA A 23 -19.27 -3.16 4.90
N THR A 24 -18.42 -4.09 4.46
CA THR A 24 -16.96 -3.95 4.55
C THR A 24 -16.47 -2.78 3.69
N ARG A 25 -17.04 -2.57 2.49
CA ARG A 25 -16.69 -1.44 1.62
C ARG A 25 -16.92 -0.09 2.31
N LYS A 26 -18.01 0.07 3.06
CA LYS A 26 -18.27 1.30 3.84
C LYS A 26 -17.25 1.51 4.95
N ILE A 27 -16.82 0.43 5.62
CA ILE A 27 -15.79 0.48 6.66
C ILE A 27 -14.44 0.86 6.05
N VAL A 28 -14.05 0.22 4.95
CA VAL A 28 -12.81 0.51 4.24
C VAL A 28 -12.80 1.93 3.70
N ALA A 29 -13.90 2.44 3.13
CA ALA A 29 -13.99 3.82 2.67
C ALA A 29 -13.71 4.83 3.80
N LYS A 30 -14.22 4.57 5.00
CA LYS A 30 -13.92 5.40 6.19
C LYS A 30 -12.46 5.29 6.59
N ALA A 31 -11.86 4.11 6.50
CA ALA A 31 -10.46 3.89 6.81
C ALA A 31 -9.53 4.60 5.82
N LEU A 32 -9.83 4.54 4.51
CA LEU A 32 -9.10 5.25 3.47
C LEU A 32 -9.11 6.76 3.71
N ARG A 33 -10.27 7.34 4.04
CA ARG A 33 -10.34 8.77 4.45
C ARG A 33 -9.50 9.09 5.67
N LYS A 34 -9.41 8.18 6.64
CA LYS A 34 -8.54 8.38 7.81
C LYS A 34 -7.06 8.40 7.42
N LEU A 35 -6.64 7.66 6.39
CA LEU A 35 -5.28 7.71 5.88
C LEU A 35 -4.92 9.05 5.23
N GLU A 36 -5.87 9.94 4.98
CA GLU A 36 -5.58 11.30 4.51
C GLU A 36 -4.96 12.19 5.60
N THR A 37 -5.04 11.79 6.88
CA THR A 37 -4.49 12.55 8.01
C THR A 37 -3.57 11.68 8.85
N GLU A 38 -2.29 12.04 8.89
CA GLU A 38 -1.22 11.35 9.64
C GLU A 38 -1.17 9.83 9.38
N PRO A 39 -1.13 9.36 8.11
CA PRO A 39 -1.13 7.93 7.79
C PRO A 39 0.05 7.16 8.39
N GLU A 40 1.18 7.82 8.65
CA GLU A 40 2.37 7.27 9.29
C GLU A 40 2.12 6.84 10.74
N LYS A 41 1.14 7.45 11.42
CA LYS A 41 0.75 7.10 12.79
C LYS A 41 -0.33 6.02 12.85
N ARG A 42 -0.79 5.51 11.71
CA ARG A 42 -1.86 4.51 11.63
C ARG A 42 -1.30 3.13 11.34
N GLY A 43 -2.07 2.11 11.70
CA GLY A 43 -1.70 0.72 11.48
C GLY A 43 -0.38 0.32 12.15
N ALA A 44 0.17 -0.81 11.72
CA ALA A 44 1.45 -1.34 12.18
C ALA A 44 2.42 -1.51 11.00
N PRO A 45 3.74 -1.35 11.20
CA PRO A 45 4.73 -1.70 10.19
C PRO A 45 4.68 -3.19 9.86
N LEU A 46 4.95 -3.57 8.60
CA LEU A 46 4.96 -4.96 8.16
C LEU A 46 6.30 -5.66 8.39
N GLY A 47 7.41 -4.93 8.21
CA GLY A 47 8.77 -5.45 8.38
C GLY A 47 9.22 -6.40 7.28
N SER A 48 10.41 -6.96 7.46
CA SER A 48 11.00 -7.99 6.60
C SER A 48 10.62 -9.40 7.07
N ARG A 49 10.35 -10.29 6.12
CA ARG A 49 10.02 -11.71 6.34
C ARG A 49 10.74 -12.58 5.30
N GLY A 50 10.70 -13.90 5.48
CA GLY A 50 11.32 -14.83 4.52
C GLY A 50 10.83 -14.71 3.07
N SER A 51 9.60 -14.23 2.85
CA SER A 51 9.03 -14.04 1.50
C SER A 51 9.36 -12.69 0.86
N GLY A 52 9.91 -11.71 1.59
CA GLY A 52 10.25 -10.40 1.04
C GLY A 52 10.47 -9.33 2.11
N ASP A 53 10.84 -8.12 1.68
CA ASP A 53 11.01 -6.98 2.59
C ASP A 53 9.92 -5.93 2.38
N LEU A 54 9.04 -5.79 3.38
CA LEU A 54 7.98 -4.78 3.42
C LEU A 54 8.20 -3.78 4.55
N SER A 55 9.45 -3.53 4.97
CA SER A 55 9.78 -2.64 6.10
C SER A 55 9.34 -1.20 5.90
N THR A 56 9.24 -0.73 4.65
CA THR A 56 8.70 0.62 4.34
C THR A 56 7.16 0.65 4.27
N TYR A 57 6.49 -0.50 4.41
CA TYR A 57 5.05 -0.62 4.29
C TYR A 57 4.39 -0.79 5.66
N ARG A 58 3.12 -0.39 5.70
CA ARG A 58 2.25 -0.46 6.87
C ARG A 58 0.99 -1.23 6.52
N LYS A 59 0.40 -1.84 7.55
CA LYS A 59 -0.88 -2.53 7.48
C LYS A 59 -1.86 -1.92 8.48
N LEU A 60 -3.05 -1.59 8.00
CA LEU A 60 -4.17 -1.20 8.83
C LEU A 60 -5.22 -2.32 8.85
N VAL A 61 -5.56 -2.81 10.03
CA VAL A 61 -6.63 -3.79 10.24
C VAL A 61 -7.93 -3.04 10.54
N VAL A 62 -9.01 -3.38 9.83
CA VAL A 62 -10.31 -2.70 9.93
C VAL A 62 -11.44 -3.72 10.01
N GLY A 63 -12.62 -3.27 10.44
CA GLY A 63 -13.86 -4.05 10.53
C GLY A 63 -13.72 -5.36 11.30
N ASN A 64 -13.96 -5.42 12.61
CA ASN A 64 -13.88 -6.66 13.41
C ASN A 64 -12.67 -7.60 13.10
N LYS A 65 -11.55 -7.03 12.62
CA LYS A 65 -10.34 -7.73 12.16
C LYS A 65 -10.49 -8.59 10.88
N ASP A 66 -11.55 -8.36 10.12
CA ASP A 66 -11.89 -9.10 8.91
C ASP A 66 -11.18 -8.59 7.66
N CYS A 67 -10.69 -7.34 7.64
CA CYS A 67 -10.10 -6.71 6.46
C CYS A 67 -8.80 -5.98 6.77
N ARG A 68 -7.86 -6.01 5.83
CA ARG A 68 -6.53 -5.39 5.94
C ARG A 68 -6.26 -4.50 4.75
N ILE A 69 -5.61 -3.37 5.02
CA ILE A 69 -5.17 -2.41 4.01
C ILE A 69 -3.64 -2.32 4.10
N VAL A 70 -2.92 -2.65 3.03
CA VAL A 70 -1.47 -2.46 2.93
C VAL A 70 -1.18 -1.18 2.16
N TYR A 71 -0.36 -0.33 2.76
CA TYR A 71 -0.03 0.98 2.19
C TYR A 71 1.39 1.41 2.52
N ARG A 72 1.90 2.38 1.77
CA ARG A 72 3.14 3.10 2.03
C ARG A 72 2.86 4.59 2.04
N VAL A 73 3.55 5.31 2.91
CA VAL A 73 3.55 6.78 2.91
C VAL A 73 4.86 7.22 2.27
N GLU A 74 4.80 8.12 1.30
CA GLU A 74 6.01 8.69 0.70
C GLU A 74 6.81 9.49 1.74
N PRO A 75 8.14 9.61 1.61
CA PRO A 75 8.99 10.20 2.67
C PRO A 75 8.62 11.62 3.10
N ASP A 76 8.06 12.42 2.17
CA ASP A 76 7.59 13.78 2.45
C ASP A 76 6.20 13.85 3.12
N GLY A 77 5.56 12.70 3.31
CA GLY A 77 4.24 12.58 3.92
C GLY A 77 3.08 13.04 3.03
N THR A 78 3.31 13.45 1.78
CA THR A 78 2.27 14.07 0.95
C THR A 78 1.38 13.06 0.24
N VAL A 79 1.87 11.83 0.06
CA VAL A 79 1.15 10.76 -0.67
C VAL A 79 1.14 9.47 0.15
N CYS A 80 -0.03 8.84 0.19
CA CYS A 80 -0.24 7.51 0.78
C CYS A 80 -0.73 6.57 -0.32
N VAL A 81 0.11 5.61 -0.72
CA VAL A 81 -0.19 4.65 -1.79
C VAL A 81 -0.70 3.35 -1.18
N VAL A 82 -1.89 2.93 -1.58
CA VAL A 82 -2.55 1.69 -1.14
C VAL A 82 -2.35 0.62 -2.22
N TRP A 83 -1.83 -0.52 -1.77
CA TRP A 83 -1.41 -1.64 -2.62
C TRP A 83 -2.32 -2.86 -2.50
N VAL A 84 -2.89 -3.10 -1.33
CA VAL A 84 -3.76 -4.26 -1.07
C VAL A 84 -4.91 -3.85 -0.16
N ILE A 85 -6.11 -4.31 -0.47
CA ILE A 85 -7.28 -4.30 0.40
C ILE A 85 -7.88 -5.71 0.38
N ALA A 86 -7.83 -6.47 1.48
CA ALA A 86 -8.30 -7.86 1.41
C ALA A 86 -8.87 -8.38 2.73
N LYS A 87 -9.88 -9.24 2.60
CA LYS A 87 -10.39 -10.09 3.68
C LYS A 87 -9.57 -11.37 3.78
N ARG A 88 -8.38 -11.28 4.38
CA ARG A 88 -7.46 -12.42 4.53
C ARG A 88 -6.68 -12.33 5.84
N SER A 89 -5.96 -13.39 6.20
CA SER A 89 -5.03 -13.39 7.33
C SER A 89 -3.86 -12.41 7.12
N ASP A 90 -3.08 -12.19 8.17
CA ASP A 90 -1.88 -11.33 8.11
C ASP A 90 -0.87 -11.82 7.07
N ASP A 91 -0.65 -13.13 6.99
CA ASP A 91 0.38 -13.74 6.14
C ASP A 91 -0.04 -13.75 4.67
N GLU A 92 -1.31 -14.05 4.40
CA GLU A 92 -1.84 -14.00 3.03
C GLU A 92 -1.78 -12.58 2.45
N VAL A 93 -2.09 -11.56 3.25
CA VAL A 93 -2.00 -10.16 2.81
C VAL A 93 -0.56 -9.72 2.61
N TYR A 94 0.36 -10.20 3.44
CA TYR A 94 1.79 -9.96 3.27
C TYR A 94 2.28 -10.53 1.94
N ASN A 95 1.99 -11.81 1.69
CA ASN A 95 2.45 -12.49 0.48
C ASN A 95 1.82 -11.90 -0.80
N LEU A 96 0.55 -11.48 -0.75
CA LEU A 96 -0.08 -10.78 -1.87
C LEU A 96 0.61 -9.42 -2.15
N ALA A 97 0.95 -8.66 -1.10
CA ALA A 97 1.66 -7.39 -1.27
C ALA A 97 3.04 -7.60 -1.90
N VAL A 98 3.80 -8.60 -1.44
CA VAL A 98 5.08 -9.00 -2.04
C VAL A 98 4.90 -9.31 -3.54
N ALA A 99 3.93 -10.15 -3.89
CA ALA A 99 3.70 -10.55 -5.27
C ALA A 99 3.38 -9.37 -6.20
N ARG A 100 2.52 -8.43 -5.76
CA ARG A 100 2.18 -7.23 -6.53
C ARG A 100 3.38 -6.30 -6.71
N LEU A 101 4.21 -6.16 -5.67
CA LEU A 101 5.41 -5.31 -5.72
C LEU A 101 6.47 -5.88 -6.66
N ALA A 102 6.68 -7.20 -6.61
CA ALA A 102 7.58 -7.88 -7.53
C ALA A 102 7.14 -7.70 -9.00
N GLY A 103 5.83 -7.66 -9.27
CA GLY A 103 5.30 -7.36 -10.60
C GLY A 103 5.61 -5.94 -11.08
N VAL A 104 5.54 -4.93 -10.20
CA VAL A 104 5.89 -3.54 -10.54
C VAL A 104 7.38 -3.39 -10.83
N GLU A 105 8.26 -4.00 -10.04
CA GLU A 105 9.71 -3.93 -10.28
C GLU A 105 10.12 -4.58 -11.61
N GLN A 106 9.38 -5.61 -12.03
CA GLN A 106 9.62 -6.31 -13.29
C GLN A 106 9.05 -5.59 -14.52
N SER A 107 8.30 -4.50 -14.34
CA SER A 107 7.76 -3.70 -15.44
C SER A 107 8.88 -3.14 -16.33
N ASP A 108 8.78 -3.36 -17.64
CA ASP A 108 9.79 -2.88 -18.60
C ASP A 108 9.93 -1.37 -18.57
N LEU A 109 8.83 -0.64 -18.32
CA LEU A 109 8.87 0.82 -18.14
C LEU A 109 9.69 1.22 -16.92
N VAL A 110 9.58 0.48 -15.81
CA VAL A 110 10.33 0.76 -14.57
C VAL A 110 11.81 0.45 -14.78
N LYS A 111 12.13 -0.65 -15.46
CA LYS A 111 13.51 -0.99 -15.84
C LYS A 111 14.13 0.07 -16.74
N GLN A 112 13.39 0.52 -17.77
CA GLN A 112 13.81 1.59 -18.66
C GLN A 112 14.03 2.90 -17.91
N LEU A 113 13.08 3.30 -17.05
CA LEU A 113 13.19 4.51 -16.23
C LEU A 113 14.40 4.46 -15.28
N ARG A 114 14.64 3.31 -14.62
CA ARG A 114 15.84 3.13 -13.79
C ARG A 114 17.12 3.35 -14.59
N SER A 115 17.23 2.74 -15.78
CA SER A 115 18.39 2.90 -16.65
C SER A 115 18.63 4.36 -17.04
N VAL A 116 17.58 5.10 -17.38
CA VAL A 116 17.69 6.54 -17.69
C VAL A 116 18.15 7.35 -16.47
N LEU A 117 17.60 7.06 -15.28
CA LEU A 117 17.98 7.74 -14.04
C LEU A 117 19.42 7.44 -13.61
N GLU A 118 19.94 6.24 -13.91
CA GLU A 118 21.34 5.89 -13.67
C GLU A 118 22.25 6.67 -14.61
N GLN A 119 21.95 6.70 -15.91
CA GLN A 119 22.72 7.49 -16.89
C GLN A 119 22.76 8.99 -16.56
N ALA A 120 21.66 9.54 -16.02
CA ALA A 120 21.59 10.95 -15.65
C ALA A 120 22.39 11.31 -14.39
N LYS A 121 22.78 10.34 -13.57
CA LYS A 121 23.64 10.57 -12.39
C LYS A 121 25.12 10.65 -12.74
N ASP A 122 25.49 10.15 -13.92
CA ASP A 122 26.86 10.13 -14.44
C ASP A 122 27.18 11.40 -15.30
N LEU A 123 26.24 12.35 -15.37
CA LEU A 123 26.37 13.67 -16.01
C LEU A 123 26.61 14.78 -14.96
#